data_AF-A0A537H2H2-F1
#
_entry.id   AF-A0A537H2H2-F1
#
_cell.length_a   1.000
_cell.length_b   1.000
_cell.length_c   1.000
_cell.angle_alpha   90.00
_cell.angle_beta   90.00
_cell.angle_gamma   90.00
#
_symmetry.space_group_name_H-M   'P 1'
#
loop_
_entity.id
_entity.type
_entity.pdbx_description
1 polymer ?
#
loop_
_entity_poly.entity_id
_entity_poly.type
_entity_poly.pdbx_seq_one_letter_code
_entity_poly.pdbx_strand_id
1 'polypeptide(L)' 'VLEEIAAKYGKSRSQVALNWLLNHESLVVIPKAIDKAHVRENAGVVGWRLSPEDSKKLATAFAPE' A
#
# COMPACT_ATOMS: atom_id res chain seq x y z
N VAL A 1 10.69 5.13 4.57
CA VAL A 1 10.38 4.23 3.43
C VAL A 1 9.00 4.49 2.82
N LEU A 2 7.90 4.47 3.59
CA LEU A 2 6.55 4.68 3.05
C LEU A 2 6.35 6.07 2.42
N GLU A 3 6.82 7.14 3.06
CA GLU A 3 6.73 8.52 2.53
C GLU A 3 7.41 8.66 1.15
N GLU A 4 8.60 8.08 1.02
CA GLU A 4 9.39 8.12 -0.20
C GLU A 4 8.70 7.39 -1.36
N ILE A 5 8.20 6.18 -1.09
CA ILE A 5 7.45 5.39 -2.08
C ILE A 5 6.13 6.08 -2.42
N ALA A 6 5.43 6.62 -1.43
CA ALA A 6 4.18 7.38 -1.63
C ALA A 6 4.40 8.56 -2.60
N ALA A 7 5.48 9.33 -2.40
CA ALA A 7 5.85 10.42 -3.29
C ALA A 7 6.14 9.94 -4.73
N LYS A 8 6.86 8.82 -4.89
CA LYS A 8 7.18 8.22 -6.21
C LYS A 8 5.93 7.86 -7.02
N TYR A 9 4.90 7.33 -6.38
CA TYR A 9 3.68 6.88 -7.06
C TYR A 9 2.55 7.93 -7.07
N GLY A 10 2.74 9.08 -6.42
CA GLY A 10 1.67 10.08 -6.23
C GLY A 10 0.50 9.51 -5.42
N LYS A 11 0.80 8.68 -4.41
CA LYS A 11 -0.18 7.98 -3.57
C LYS A 11 0.01 8.37 -2.11
N SER A 12 -0.96 8.04 -1.26
CA SER A 12 -0.78 8.20 0.18
C SER A 12 0.04 7.05 0.78
N ARG A 13 0.58 7.28 1.99
CA ARG A 13 1.26 6.22 2.76
C ARG A 13 0.33 5.02 3.01
N SER A 14 -0.94 5.28 3.32
CA SER A 14 -1.97 4.25 3.52
C SER A 14 -2.17 3.44 2.25
N GLN A 15 -2.24 4.10 1.09
CA GLN A 15 -2.41 3.41 -0.19
C GLN A 15 -1.21 2.52 -0.54
N VAL A 16 0.01 2.98 -0.27
CA VAL A 16 1.21 2.17 -0.46
C VAL A 16 1.20 0.93 0.43
N ALA A 17 0.87 1.09 1.72
CA ALA A 17 0.80 -0.03 2.65
C ALA A 17 -0.26 -1.07 2.23
N LEU A 18 -1.46 -0.61 1.86
CA LEU A 18 -2.54 -1.50 1.40
C LEU A 18 -2.21 -2.17 0.06
N ASN A 19 -1.57 -1.46 -0.88
CA ASN A 19 -1.15 -2.03 -2.16
C ASN A 19 -0.06 -3.10 -1.97
N TRP A 20 0.87 -2.87 -1.05
CA TRP A 20 1.88 -3.86 -0.68
C TRP A 20 1.26 -5.14 -0.10
N LEU A 21 0.24 -5.02 0.76
CA LEU A 21 -0.49 -6.18 1.27
C LEU A 21 -1.20 -6.93 0.12
N LEU A 22 -1.93 -6.22 -0.75
CA LEU A 22 -2.62 -6.81 -1.90
C LEU A 22 -1.70 -7.45 -2.94
N ASN A 23 -0.40 -7.16 -2.91
CA ASN A 23 0.56 -7.79 -3.80
C ASN A 23 0.91 -9.23 -3.43
N HIS A 24 0.59 -9.66 -2.20
CA HIS A 24 0.79 -11.04 -1.77
C HIS A 24 -0.32 -11.93 -2.33
N GLU A 25 0.07 -13.08 -2.88
CA GLU A 25 -0.89 -14.05 -3.34
C GLU A 25 -1.78 -14.53 -2.19
N SER A 26 -3.07 -14.70 -2.47
CA SER A 26 -4.07 -15.20 -1.51
C SER A 26 -4.29 -14.32 -0.27
N LEU A 27 -3.94 -13.04 -0.31
CA LEU A 27 -4.21 -12.07 0.77
C LEU A 27 -5.34 -11.12 0.38
N VAL A 28 -6.36 -11.01 1.24
CA VAL A 28 -7.48 -10.05 1.08
C VAL A 28 -7.39 -8.97 2.14
N VAL A 29 -7.45 -7.70 1.74
CA VAL A 29 -7.35 -6.56 2.64
C VAL A 29 -8.74 -5.95 2.86
N ILE A 30 -9.12 -5.77 4.14
CA ILE A 30 -10.44 -5.26 4.57
C ILE A 30 -10.29 -3.99 5.41
N PRO A 31 -9.85 -2.84 4.84
CA PRO A 31 -9.57 -1.65 5.61
C PRO A 31 -10.86 -0.94 6.01
N LYS A 32 -10.98 -0.63 7.31
CA LYS A 32 -12.12 0.12 7.84
C LYS A 32 -12.04 1.60 7.48
N ALA A 33 -13.17 2.19 7.12
CA ALA A 33 -13.34 3.63 6.92
C ALA A 33 -14.68 4.09 7.51
N ILE A 34 -14.73 5.28 8.11
CA ILE A 34 -15.98 5.88 8.63
C ILE A 34 -16.51 6.92 7.65
N ASP A 35 -15.63 7.80 7.17
CA ASP A 35 -16.00 8.88 6.26
C ASP A 35 -15.74 8.52 4.80
N LYS A 36 -16.38 9.30 3.92
CA LYS A 36 -16.31 9.10 2.47
C LYS A 36 -14.92 9.43 1.89
N ALA A 37 -14.07 10.17 2.60
CA ALA A 37 -12.73 10.49 2.10
C ALA A 37 -11.84 9.25 2.20
N HIS A 38 -11.82 8.60 3.36
CA HIS A 38 -11.10 7.34 3.56
C HIS A 38 -11.63 6.19 2.69
N VAL A 39 -12.95 6.13 2.45
CA VAL A 39 -13.52 5.14 1.51
C VAL A 39 -12.94 5.32 0.11
N ARG A 40 -12.87 6.56 -0.39
CA ARG A 40 -12.29 6.85 -1.70
C ARG A 40 -10.79 6.60 -1.75
N GLU A 41 -10.07 6.94 -0.67
CA GLU A 41 -8.65 6.67 -0.55
C GLU A 41 -8.35 5.16 -0.60
N ASN A 42 -9.09 4.36 0.17
CA ASN A 42 -8.98 2.89 0.19
C ASN A 42 -9.33 2.29 -1.18
N ALA A 43 -10.33 2.82 -1.87
CA ALA A 43 -10.66 2.38 -3.22
C ALA A 43 -9.53 2.70 -4.23
N GLY A 44 -8.78 3.78 -4.02
CA GLY A 44 -7.64 4.17 -4.88
C GLY A 44 -6.40 3.28 -4.77
N VAL A 45 -6.44 2.23 -3.95
CA VAL A 45 -5.37 1.23 -3.80
C VAL A 45 -5.28 0.30 -5.02
N VAL A 46 -6.40 0.09 -5.73
CA VAL A 46 -6.45 -0.79 -6.92
C VAL A 46 -6.09 -0.04 -8.20
N GLY A 47 -5.83 -0.78 -9.28
CA GLY A 47 -5.52 -0.22 -10.61
C GLY A 47 -4.06 0.17 -10.82
N TRP A 48 -3.19 -0.09 -9.83
CA TRP A 48 -1.75 0.07 -9.94
C TRP A 48 -1.06 -0.96 -9.04
N ARG A 49 0.25 -1.13 -9.23
CA ARG A 49 1.04 -2.11 -8.48
C ARG A 49 2.40 -1.53 -8.13
N LEU A 50 2.86 -1.74 -6.89
CA LEU A 50 4.26 -1.50 -6.54
C LEU A 50 5.18 -2.36 -7.42
N SER A 51 6.32 -1.78 -7.80
CA SER A 51 7.38 -2.54 -8.45
C SER A 51 7.93 -3.64 -7.51
N PRO A 52 8.56 -4.70 -8.06
CA PRO A 52 9.25 -5.69 -7.24
C PRO A 52 10.33 -5.07 -6.33
N GLU A 53 11.01 -4.03 -6.82
CA GLU A 53 12.04 -3.31 -6.06
C GLU A 53 11.45 -2.58 -4.84
N ASP A 54 10.37 -1.82 -5.04
CA ASP A 54 9.73 -1.08 -3.95
C ASP A 54 9.06 -2.04 -2.95
N SER A 55 8.50 -3.14 -3.44
CA SER A 55 7.95 -4.21 -2.59
C SER A 55 9.04 -4.87 -1.74
N LYS A 56 10.22 -5.12 -2.32
CA LYS A 56 11.39 -5.64 -1.59
C LYS A 56 11.91 -4.63 -0.57
N LYS A 57 11.94 -3.34 -0.92
CA LYS A 57 12.35 -2.26 0.00
C LYS A 57 11.45 -2.19 1.23
N LEU A 58 10.14 -2.38 1.06
CA LEU A 58 9.19 -2.50 2.17
C LEU A 58 9.43 -3.77 3.00
N ALA A 59 9.62 -4.92 2.34
CA ALA A 59 9.89 -6.18 3.03
C ALA A 59 11.18 -6.13 3.88
N THR A 60 12.24 -5.50 3.40
CA THR A 60 13.48 -5.31 4.18
C THR A 60 13.27 -4.34 5.34
N ALA A 61 12.52 -3.25 5.13
CA ALA A 61 12.29 -2.26 6.18
C ALA A 61 11.38 -2.75 7.32
N PHE A 62 10.52 -3.73 7.05
CA PHE A 62 9.57 -4.31 8.01
C PHE A 62 9.78 -5.81 8.23
N ALA A 63 11.00 -6.31 8.00
CA ALA A 63 11.33 -7.70 8.29
C ALA A 63 11.15 -7.97 9.80
N PRO A 64 10.57 -9.11 10.20
CA PRO A 64 10.51 -9.50 11.60
C PRO A 64 11.93 -9.70 12.16
N GLU A 65 12.09 -9.45 13.46
CA GLU A 65 13.33 -9.76 14.21
C GLU A 65 13.60 -11.28 14.26
#